data_AF-A0A6J6PW84-F1
#
_entry.id   AF-A0A6J6PW84-F1
#
_cell.length_a   1.000
_cell.length_b   1.000
_cell.length_c   1.000
_cell.angle_alpha   90.00
_cell.angle_beta   90.00
_cell.angle_gamma   90.00
#
_symmetry.space_group_name_H-M   'P 1'
#
loop_
_entity.id
_entity.type
_entity.pdbx_description
1 polymer ?
#
loop_
_entity_poly.entity_id
_entity_poly.type
_entity_poly.pdbx_seq_one_letter_code
_entity_poly.pdbx_strand_id
1 'polypeptide(L)'
;MARTFNLGKPPRRLVQLHLDGSVVSLPPHCTPVMYQDKQVGFIGSSALHHELGPIALAVIKRNIPEDALLLAGDIPAAQELKLS
;
A
#
# COMPACT_ATOMS: atom_id res chain seq x y z
N MET A 1 -26.92 15.21 15.35
CA MET A 1 -26.97 13.77 15.02
C MET A 1 -26.40 13.57 13.63
N ALA A 2 -25.26 12.90 13.49
CA ALA A 2 -24.71 12.54 12.18
C ALA A 2 -25.14 11.11 11.86
N ARG A 3 -25.99 10.94 10.85
CA ARG A 3 -26.40 9.63 10.37
C ARG A 3 -25.35 9.16 9.36
N THR A 4 -24.20 8.71 9.87
CA THR A 4 -23.15 8.15 9.02
C THR A 4 -23.55 6.74 8.62
N PHE A 5 -24.39 6.64 7.60
CA PHE A 5 -24.64 5.38 6.93
C PHE A 5 -23.45 5.05 6.01
N ASN A 6 -22.37 4.52 6.58
CA ASN A 6 -21.42 3.72 5.80
C ASN A 6 -22.00 2.31 5.68
N LEU A 7 -23.00 2.12 4.81
CA LEU A 7 -23.64 0.81 4.54
C LEU A 7 -22.77 -0.09 3.63
N GLY A 8 -21.43 0.03 3.72
CA GLY A 8 -20.52 -0.64 2.80
C GLY A 8 -19.09 -0.72 3.31
N LYS A 9 -18.33 -1.59 2.65
CA LYS A 9 -16.87 -1.75 2.80
C LYS A 9 -16.19 -0.37 2.75
N PRO A 10 -15.30 -0.01 3.71
CA PRO A 10 -14.58 1.25 3.69
C PRO A 10 -13.93 1.52 2.33
N PRO A 11 -13.89 2.78 1.85
CA PRO A 11 -13.42 3.13 0.49
C PRO A 11 -11.91 2.92 0.29
N ARG A 12 -11.18 2.63 1.37
CA ARG A 12 -9.76 2.31 1.38
C ARG A 12 -9.54 0.99 2.11
N ARG A 13 -8.48 0.28 1.74
CA ARG A 13 -8.03 -0.96 2.38
C ARG A 13 -6.59 -0.84 2.82
N LEU A 14 -6.24 -1.56 3.88
CA LEU A 14 -4.86 -1.77 4.29
C LEU A 14 -4.28 -2.93 3.49
N VAL A 15 -3.07 -2.76 2.97
CA VAL A 15 -2.31 -3.81 2.27
C VAL A 15 -0.89 -3.88 2.82
N GLN A 16 -0.31 -5.07 2.77
CA GLN A 16 1.12 -5.25 2.88
C GLN A 16 1.72 -5.18 1.48
N LEU A 17 2.82 -4.47 1.33
CA LEU A 17 3.58 -4.35 0.09
C LEU A 17 4.87 -5.12 0.25
N HIS A 18 5.14 -6.02 -0.68
CA HIS A 18 6.45 -6.64 -0.88
C HIS A 18 7.22 -5.75 -1.85
N LEU A 19 8.27 -5.11 -1.33
CA LEU A 19 9.03 -4.13 -2.09
C LEU A 19 10.10 -4.85 -2.91
N ASP A 20 10.32 -4.41 -4.14
CA ASP A 20 11.48 -4.83 -4.90
C ASP A 20 12.75 -4.33 -4.19
N GLY A 21 13.63 -5.26 -3.80
CA GLY A 21 14.86 -4.99 -3.07
C GLY A 21 15.93 -4.23 -3.86
N SER A 22 15.60 -3.78 -5.08
CA SER A 22 16.48 -3.02 -5.97
C SER A 22 16.96 -1.67 -5.42
N VAL A 23 16.40 -1.19 -4.32
CA VAL A 23 16.63 0.15 -3.75
C VAL A 23 17.21 0.05 -2.35
N VAL A 24 18.23 0.86 -2.08
CA VAL A 24 19.07 0.79 -0.87
C VAL A 24 18.33 1.20 0.40
N SER A 25 17.20 1.91 0.28
CA SER A 25 16.44 2.44 1.40
C SER A 25 14.95 2.11 1.32
N LEU A 26 14.34 1.90 2.48
CA LEU A 26 12.90 1.77 2.61
C LEU A 26 12.18 3.09 2.26
N PRO A 27 10.97 3.03 1.70
CA PRO A 27 10.18 4.22 1.43
C PRO A 27 9.71 4.85 2.76
N PRO A 28 9.92 6.15 2.98
CA PRO A 28 9.51 6.81 4.21
C PRO A 28 7.98 6.85 4.41
N HIS A 29 7.54 7.16 5.63
CA HIS A 29 6.13 7.43 5.93
C HIS A 29 5.57 8.50 4.99
N CYS A 30 4.29 8.36 4.60
CA CYS A 30 3.60 9.21 3.62
C CYS A 30 4.10 9.14 2.18
N THR A 31 5.06 8.27 1.84
CA THR A 31 5.47 8.06 0.44
C THR A 31 4.25 7.72 -0.42
N PRO A 32 4.03 8.42 -1.56
CA PRO A 32 2.91 8.13 -2.45
C PRO A 32 2.95 6.70 -2.98
N VAL A 33 1.79 6.05 -3.01
CA VAL A 33 1.61 4.79 -3.74
C VAL A 33 0.89 5.07 -5.05
N MET A 34 1.52 4.68 -6.16
CA MET A 34 1.08 4.96 -7.52
C MET A 34 0.63 3.68 -8.23
N TYR A 35 -0.36 3.82 -9.11
CA TYR A 35 -0.80 2.79 -10.07
C TYR A 35 -1.10 3.48 -11.39
N GLN A 36 -0.43 3.07 -12.48
CA GLN A 36 -0.59 3.69 -13.81
C GLN A 36 -0.51 5.23 -13.74
N ASP A 37 0.56 5.74 -13.13
CA ASP A 37 0.84 7.18 -12.94
C ASP A 37 -0.17 7.97 -12.09
N LYS A 38 -1.13 7.28 -11.45
CA LYS A 38 -2.10 7.90 -10.55
C LYS A 38 -1.79 7.56 -9.11
N GLN A 39 -1.82 8.56 -8.24
CA GLN A 39 -1.75 8.32 -6.81
C GLN A 39 -3.02 7.62 -6.31
N VAL A 40 -2.83 6.46 -5.68
CA VAL A 40 -3.89 5.60 -5.15
C VAL A 40 -3.83 5.42 -3.65
N GLY A 41 -2.72 5.81 -3.01
CA GLY A 41 -2.55 5.67 -1.57
C GLY A 41 -1.26 6.30 -1.07
N PHE A 42 -0.84 5.86 0.10
CA PHE A 42 0.41 6.25 0.74
C PHE A 42 0.92 5.14 1.66
N ILE A 43 2.24 5.14 1.90
CA ILE A 43 2.91 4.29 2.88
C ILE A 43 2.59 4.78 4.29
N GLY A 44 2.16 3.85 5.15
CA GLY A 44 2.05 4.06 6.59
C GLY A 44 3.37 3.72 7.29
N SER A 45 3.82 2.48 7.20
CA SER A 45 5.08 2.05 7.82
C SER A 45 5.89 1.15 6.87
N SER A 46 7.18 1.05 7.11
CA SER A 46 8.12 0.24 6.33
C SER A 46 9.11 -0.47 7.24
N ALA A 47 9.52 -1.69 6.90
CA ALA A 47 10.48 -2.46 7.67
C ALA A 47 11.29 -3.42 6.79
N LEU A 48 12.50 -3.77 7.25
CA LEU A 48 13.27 -4.90 6.73
C LEU A 48 12.88 -6.14 7.53
N HIS A 49 12.07 -7.02 6.96
CA HIS A 49 11.69 -8.28 7.57
C HIS A 49 12.77 -9.33 7.30
N HIS A 50 13.27 -9.98 8.35
CA HIS A 50 14.32 -11.00 8.25
C HIS A 50 14.00 -12.15 7.26
N GLU A 51 12.74 -12.58 7.20
CA GLU A 51 12.31 -13.64 6.26
C GLU A 51 11.77 -13.11 4.91
N LEU A 52 10.87 -12.11 4.95
CA LEU A 52 10.16 -11.61 3.77
C LEU A 52 10.97 -10.56 2.97
N GLY A 53 12.06 -10.05 3.52
CA GLY A 53 12.81 -8.93 2.95
C GLY A 53 12.12 -7.58 3.18
N PRO A 54 12.32 -6.59 2.30
CA PRO A 54 11.78 -5.24 2.47
C PRO A 54 10.26 -5.22 2.27
N ILE A 55 9.53 -4.78 3.29
CA ILE A 55 8.08 -4.69 3.28
C ILE A 55 7.58 -3.31 3.71
N ALA A 56 6.36 -2.97 3.32
CA ALA A 56 5.65 -1.80 3.83
C ALA A 56 4.16 -2.08 4.08
N LEU A 57 3.55 -1.29 4.95
CA LEU A 57 2.09 -1.19 5.06
C LEU A 57 1.62 0.05 4.30
N ALA A 58 0.55 -0.08 3.54
CA ALA A 58 -0.03 1.01 2.78
C ALA A 58 -1.55 1.05 2.90
N VAL A 59 -2.10 2.26 2.83
CA VAL A 59 -3.54 2.46 2.71
C VAL A 59 -3.84 2.93 1.29
N ILE A 60 -4.54 2.10 0.51
CA ILE A 60 -4.84 2.36 -0.90
C ILE A 60 -6.35 2.39 -1.15
N LYS A 61 -6.76 3.00 -2.28
CA LYS A 61 -8.13 2.94 -2.78
C LYS A 61 -8.57 1.48 -2.95
N ARG A 62 -9.81 1.16 -2.60
CA ARG A 62 -10.31 -0.22 -2.64
C ARG A 62 -10.58 -0.77 -4.04
N ASN A 63 -10.68 0.09 -5.05
CA ASN A 63 -10.96 -0.30 -6.44
C ASN A 63 -9.70 -0.73 -7.22
N ILE A 64 -8.53 -0.73 -6.57
CA ILE A 64 -7.29 -1.18 -7.20
C ILE A 64 -7.31 -2.72 -7.27
N PRO A 65 -6.98 -3.33 -8.43
CA PRO A 65 -6.84 -4.79 -8.54
C PRO A 65 -5.86 -5.31 -7.49
N GLU A 66 -6.09 -6.51 -6.97
CA GLU A 66 -5.25 -7.11 -5.92
C GLU A 66 -3.89 -7.61 -6.45
N ASP A 67 -3.81 -7.88 -7.74
CA ASP A 67 -2.61 -8.25 -8.49
C ASP A 67 -1.94 -7.04 -9.16
N ALA A 68 -2.45 -5.82 -8.95
CA ALA A 68 -1.86 -4.62 -9.53
C ALA A 68 -0.44 -4.41 -9.02
N LEU A 69 0.50 -4.22 -9.96
CA LEU A 69 1.85 -3.75 -9.67
C LEU A 69 1.79 -2.26 -9.32
N LEU A 70 2.28 -1.93 -8.13
CA LEU A 70 2.28 -0.57 -7.59
C LEU A 70 3.69 0.00 -7.57
N LEU A 71 3.80 1.32 -7.44
CA LEU A 71 5.05 2.00 -7.11
C LEU A 71 4.91 2.71 -5.76
N ALA A 72 5.79 2.42 -4.82
CA ALA A 72 5.96 3.17 -3.57
C ALA A 72 7.10 4.18 -3.75
N GLY A 73 6.79 5.40 -4.19
CA GLY A 73 7.81 6.27 -4.78
C GLY A 73 8.28 5.70 -6.10
N ASP A 74 9.58 5.40 -6.22
CA ASP A 74 10.18 4.77 -7.40
C ASP A 74 10.37 3.25 -7.24
N ILE A 75 9.81 2.67 -6.17
CA ILE A 75 10.04 1.28 -5.77
C ILE A 75 8.87 0.40 -6.24
N PRO A 76 9.08 -0.57 -7.15
CA PRO A 76 8.06 -1.56 -7.49
C PRO A 76 7.59 -2.35 -6.28
N ALA A 77 6.29 -2.57 -6.19
CA ALA A 77 5.68 -3.23 -5.05
C ALA A 77 4.51 -4.12 -5.45
N ALA A 78 4.56 -5.38 -5.04
CA ALA A 78 3.42 -6.30 -5.10
C ALA A 78 2.60 -6.16 -3.81
N GLN A 79 1.27 -6.14 -3.92
CA GLN A 79 0.40 -6.00 -2.76
C GLN A 79 -0.16 -7.35 -2.30
N GLU A 80 -0.35 -7.48 -0.99
CA GLU A 80 -1.01 -8.59 -0.33
C GLU A 80 -2.09 -8.01 0.60
N LEU A 81 -3.30 -8.54 0.50
CA LEU A 81 -4.43 -8.05 1.28
C LEU A 81 -4.27 -8.48 2.75
N LYS A 82 -4.16 -7.51 3.66
CA LYS A 82 -4.35 -7.77 5.09
C LYS A 82 -5.87 -7.83 5.33
N LEU A 83 -6.37 -9.01 5.69
CA LEU A 83 -7.75 -9.16 6.15
C LEU A 83 -7.91 -8.31 7.42
N SER A 84 -8.74 -7.26 7.33
CA SER A 84 -9.16 -6.41 8.45
C SER A 84 -10.36 -7.00 9.16
#